data_AF-A0A7C9ADC9-F1
#
_entry.id   AF-A0A7C9ADC9-F1
#
_cell.length_a   1.000
_cell.length_b   1.000
_cell.length_c   1.000
_cell.angle_alpha   90.00
_cell.angle_beta   90.00
_cell.angle_gamma   90.00
#
_symmetry.space_group_name_H-M   'P 1'
#
loop_
_entity.id
_entity.type
_entity.pdbx_description
1 polymer ?
#
loop_
_entity_poly.entity_id
_entity_poly.type
_entity_poly.pdbx_seq_one_letter_code
_entity_poly.pdbx_strand_id
1 'polypeptide(L)'
;AAIVEHEPYSSKQVPLLLSIGEEEAALTKATESGDTDLVYFVLFHIWQKKPSLEFFGMIQAKPLARDLFISYSRCYNHEFLKDLKWMFLLYILVVYKRFMMLPQRTS
;
A
#
# COMPACT_ATOMS: atom_id res chain seq x y z
N ALA A 1 28.74 -20.54 12.34
CA ALA A 1 27.92 -20.15 13.48
C ALA A 1 27.40 -18.74 13.26
N ALA A 2 26.11 -18.65 12.90
CA ALA A 2 25.22 -17.49 12.99
C ALA A 2 23.81 -18.12 12.83
N ILE A 3 23.24 -18.78 13.83
CA ILE A 3 22.52 -18.20 14.99
C ILE A 3 21.56 -17.10 14.49
N VAL A 4 20.38 -17.47 13.98
CA VAL A 4 19.07 -17.60 14.70
C VAL A 4 18.36 -16.22 14.79
N GLU A 5 17.02 -16.19 14.70
CA GLU A 5 16.13 -15.02 14.87
C GLU A 5 15.71 -14.19 13.62
N HIS A 6 15.37 -14.79 12.46
CA HIS A 6 14.29 -14.18 11.67
C HIS A 6 12.99 -14.67 12.31
N GLU A 7 12.43 -13.83 13.19
CA GLU A 7 11.32 -14.16 14.09
C GLU A 7 10.24 -15.03 13.40
N PRO A 8 9.94 -16.23 13.92
CA PRO A 8 8.78 -17.02 13.50
C PRO A 8 7.42 -16.37 13.88
N TYR A 9 7.45 -15.18 14.50
CA TYR A 9 6.27 -14.44 14.92
C TYR A 9 5.67 -13.61 13.79
N SER A 10 6.47 -12.90 13.01
CA SER A 10 5.98 -12.00 11.95
C SER A 10 5.21 -12.75 10.86
N SER A 11 5.73 -13.88 10.37
CA SER A 11 5.08 -14.70 9.34
C SER A 11 3.77 -15.36 9.78
N LYS A 12 3.56 -15.58 11.09
CA LYS A 12 2.29 -16.10 11.64
C LYS A 12 1.33 -15.00 12.07
N GLN A 13 1.87 -13.90 12.56
CA GLN A 13 1.12 -12.76 13.06
C GLN A 13 0.57 -11.89 11.92
N VAL A 14 1.32 -11.74 10.82
CA VAL A 14 0.87 -10.96 9.66
C VAL A 14 -0.44 -11.51 9.05
N PRO A 15 -0.58 -12.81 8.76
CA PRO A 15 -1.85 -13.37 8.30
C PRO A 15 -3.00 -13.17 9.29
N LEU A 16 -2.72 -13.25 10.59
CA LEU A 16 -3.71 -13.01 11.63
C LEU A 16 -4.17 -11.54 11.63
N LEU A 17 -3.23 -10.59 11.60
CA LEU A 17 -3.51 -9.15 11.51
C LEU A 17 -4.36 -8.83 10.28
N LEU A 18 -4.05 -9.42 9.13
CA LEU A 18 -4.87 -9.28 7.92
C LEU A 18 -6.27 -9.88 8.06
N SER A 19 -6.41 -10.98 8.80
CA SER A 19 -7.73 -11.62 9.03
C SER A 19 -8.66 -10.76 9.88
N ILE A 20 -8.11 -9.96 10.80
CA ILE A 20 -8.87 -9.07 11.69
C ILE A 20 -8.98 -7.63 11.15
N GLY A 21 -8.43 -7.34 9.97
CA GLY A 21 -8.51 -6.02 9.33
C GLY A 21 -7.50 -5.01 9.84
N GLU A 22 -6.40 -5.45 10.44
CA GLU A 22 -5.30 -4.61 10.93
C GLU A 22 -4.20 -4.49 9.85
N GLU A 23 -4.56 -3.97 8.67
CA GLU A 23 -3.67 -3.98 7.51
C GLU A 23 -2.43 -3.11 7.68
N GLU A 24 -2.56 -1.97 8.36
CA GLU A 24 -1.43 -1.06 8.58
C GLU A 24 -0.37 -1.71 9.49
N ALA A 25 -0.82 -2.36 10.56
CA ALA A 25 0.03 -3.11 11.48
C ALA A 25 0.65 -4.33 10.80
N ALA A 26 -0.11 -5.05 9.97
CA ALA A 26 0.38 -6.16 9.16
C ALA A 26 1.51 -5.70 8.23
N LEU A 27 1.33 -4.55 7.56
CA LEU A 27 2.33 -4.00 6.66
C LEU A 27 3.58 -3.54 7.42
N THR A 28 3.43 -2.92 8.59
CA THR A 28 4.58 -2.58 9.46
C THR A 28 5.36 -3.83 9.85
N LYS A 29 4.67 -4.86 10.34
CA LYS A 29 5.30 -6.12 10.76
C LYS A 29 5.98 -6.85 9.61
N ALA A 30 5.38 -6.85 8.43
CA ALA A 30 6.01 -7.39 7.23
C ALA A 30 7.28 -6.59 6.86
N THR A 31 7.25 -5.26 6.90
CA THR A 31 8.45 -4.45 6.61
C THR A 31 9.56 -4.60 7.66
N GLU A 32 9.20 -4.73 8.94
CA GLU A 32 10.14 -4.98 10.04
C GLU A 32 10.80 -6.36 9.93
N SER A 33 10.08 -7.35 9.37
CA SER A 33 10.60 -8.70 9.20
C SER A 33 11.74 -8.81 8.18
N GLY A 34 11.90 -7.82 7.29
CA GLY A 34 12.87 -7.87 6.20
C GLY A 34 12.55 -8.87 5.08
N ASP A 35 11.51 -9.69 5.24
CA ASP A 35 11.05 -10.66 4.25
C ASP A 35 10.22 -9.96 3.16
N THR A 36 10.82 -9.82 1.98
CA THR A 36 10.18 -9.17 0.83
C THR A 36 8.95 -9.92 0.32
N ASP A 37 8.92 -11.26 0.44
CA ASP A 37 7.78 -12.06 0.02
C ASP A 37 6.59 -11.81 0.96
N LEU A 38 6.85 -11.69 2.26
CA LEU A 38 5.82 -11.31 3.24
C LEU A 38 5.30 -9.89 3.01
N VAL A 39 6.17 -8.95 2.62
CA VAL A 39 5.75 -7.59 2.25
C VAL A 39 4.87 -7.60 1.00
N TYR A 40 5.23 -8.38 -0.04
CA TYR A 40 4.39 -8.54 -1.22
C TYR A 40 3.04 -9.17 -0.90
N PHE A 41 3.03 -10.20 -0.06
CA PHE A 41 1.81 -10.84 0.40
C PHE A 41 0.83 -9.83 1.02
N VAL A 42 1.32 -8.98 1.93
CA VAL A 42 0.50 -7.92 2.53
C VAL A 42 0.08 -6.89 1.50
N LEU A 43 1.01 -6.40 0.66
CA LEU A 43 0.71 -5.41 -0.37
C LEU A 43 -0.44 -5.85 -1.29
N PHE A 44 -0.39 -7.10 -1.77
CA PHE A 44 -1.44 -7.63 -2.64
C PHE A 44 -2.76 -7.86 -1.90
N HIS A 45 -2.71 -8.28 -0.63
CA HIS A 45 -3.91 -8.40 0.19
C HIS A 45 -4.63 -7.06 0.36
N ILE A 46 -3.88 -6.00 0.72
CA ILE A 46 -4.44 -4.65 0.89
C ILE A 46 -4.95 -4.12 -0.44
N TRP A 47 -4.19 -4.31 -1.52
CA TRP A 47 -4.56 -3.84 -2.85
C TRP A 47 -5.86 -4.47 -3.36
N GLN A 48 -6.12 -5.75 -3.06
CA GLN A 48 -7.37 -6.41 -3.44
C GLN A 48 -8.58 -6.00 -2.58
N LYS A 49 -8.35 -5.61 -1.32
CA LYS A 49 -9.43 -5.35 -0.35
C LYS A 49 -9.76 -3.87 -0.15
N LYS A 50 -8.78 -2.99 -0.26
CA LYS A 50 -8.95 -1.57 0.06
C LYS A 50 -9.13 -0.74 -1.21
N PRO A 51 -9.87 0.38 -1.15
CA PRO A 51 -9.87 1.36 -2.22
C PRO A 51 -8.44 1.81 -2.52
N SER A 52 -8.14 2.03 -3.79
CA SER A 52 -6.80 2.39 -4.24
C SER A 52 -6.23 3.60 -3.51
N LEU A 53 -7.08 4.57 -3.12
CA LEU A 53 -6.66 5.70 -2.33
C LEU A 53 -6.05 5.29 -0.98
N GLU A 54 -6.77 4.47 -0.21
CA GLU A 54 -6.33 4.01 1.10
C GLU A 54 -5.04 3.20 0.96
N PHE A 55 -4.97 2.33 -0.05
CA PHE A 55 -3.76 1.60 -0.38
C PHE A 55 -2.57 2.53 -0.66
N PHE A 56 -2.74 3.54 -1.51
CA PHE A 56 -1.67 4.50 -1.83
C PHE A 56 -1.23 5.31 -0.61
N GLY A 57 -2.17 5.68 0.27
CA GLY A 57 -1.85 6.32 1.55
C GLY A 57 -0.98 5.44 2.43
N MET A 58 -1.35 4.16 2.57
CA MET A 58 -0.62 3.18 3.41
C MET A 58 0.80 2.92 2.91
N ILE A 59 1.00 2.75 1.59
CA ILE A 59 2.33 2.49 1.05
C ILE A 59 3.22 3.74 1.04
N GLN A 60 2.64 4.96 0.89
CA GLN A 60 3.44 6.19 0.93
C GLN A 60 4.16 6.37 2.26
N ALA A 61 3.54 5.97 3.37
CA ALA A 61 4.13 6.03 4.70
C ALA A 61 5.28 5.02 4.92
N LYS A 62 5.46 4.05 4.00
CA LYS A 62 6.42 2.94 4.14
C LYS A 62 7.31 2.81 2.89
N PRO A 63 8.50 3.44 2.89
CA PRO A 63 9.37 3.50 1.70
C PRO A 63 9.69 2.14 1.09
N LEU A 64 10.00 1.12 1.91
CA LEU A 64 10.30 -0.23 1.42
C LEU A 64 9.12 -0.84 0.67
N ALA A 65 7.92 -0.77 1.24
CA ALA A 65 6.70 -1.29 0.63
C ALA A 65 6.38 -0.55 -0.68
N ARG A 66 6.53 0.78 -0.69
CA ARG A 66 6.37 1.61 -1.89
C ARG A 66 7.34 1.19 -2.99
N ASP A 67 8.62 1.05 -2.67
CA ASP A 67 9.67 0.80 -3.64
C ASP A 67 9.53 -0.62 -4.23
N LEU A 68 9.16 -1.61 -3.41
CA LEU A 68 8.82 -2.96 -3.85
C LEU A 68 7.60 -2.97 -4.80
N PHE A 69 6.56 -2.19 -4.48
CA PHE A 69 5.39 -2.07 -5.33
C PHE A 69 5.70 -1.38 -6.67
N ILE A 70 6.55 -0.34 -6.67
CA ILE A 70 7.04 0.31 -7.89
C ILE A 70 7.85 -0.68 -8.74
N SER A 71 8.75 -1.44 -8.10
CA SER A 71 9.57 -2.45 -8.78
C SER A 71 8.70 -3.51 -9.46
N TYR A 72 7.71 -4.04 -8.73
CA TYR A 72 6.72 -4.97 -9.27
C TYR A 72 5.97 -4.38 -10.47
N SER A 73 5.49 -3.14 -10.34
CA SER A 73 4.75 -2.44 -11.40
C SER A 73 5.58 -2.25 -12.67
N ARG A 74 6.90 -2.05 -12.54
CA ARG A 74 7.81 -1.94 -13.68
C ARG A 74 8.04 -3.28 -14.38
N CYS A 75 8.13 -4.37 -13.63
CA CYS A 75 8.44 -5.69 -14.19
C CYS A 75 7.23 -6.39 -14.81
N TYR A 76 6.06 -6.27 -14.20
CA TYR A 76 4.92 -7.12 -14.56
C TYR A 76 3.87 -6.46 -15.45
N ASN A 77 3.76 -5.11 -15.49
CA ASN A 77 2.72 -4.53 -16.33
C ASN A 77 2.92 -3.04 -16.69
N HIS A 78 3.21 -2.77 -17.97
CA HIS A 78 3.35 -1.41 -18.49
C HIS A 78 1.99 -0.68 -18.59
N GLU A 79 0.88 -1.43 -18.66
CA GLU A 79 -0.50 -0.94 -18.71
C GLU A 79 -1.01 -0.53 -17.32
N PHE A 80 -0.61 -1.29 -16.29
CA PHE A 80 -0.92 -1.00 -14.89
C PHE A 80 -0.39 0.35 -14.44
N LEU A 81 0.82 0.74 -14.87
CA LEU A 81 1.38 2.06 -14.61
C LEU A 81 0.58 3.19 -15.26
N LYS A 82 -0.08 2.95 -16.41
CA LYS A 82 -0.97 3.94 -17.03
C LYS A 82 -2.22 4.12 -16.19
N ASP A 83 -2.88 3.04 -15.79
CA ASP A 83 -4.07 3.12 -14.93
C ASP A 83 -3.75 3.71 -13.55
N LEU A 84 -2.59 3.41 -12.98
CA LEU A 84 -2.09 4.05 -11.77
C LEU A 84 -1.91 5.56 -11.94
N LYS A 85 -1.33 6.00 -13.06
CA LYS A 85 -1.13 7.43 -13.36
C LYS A 85 -2.46 8.14 -13.60
N TRP A 86 -3.37 7.51 -14.35
CA TRP A 86 -4.72 8.03 -14.60
C TRP A 86 -5.54 8.07 -13.32
N MET A 87 -5.44 7.06 -12.47
CA MET A 87 -6.17 7.01 -11.20
C MET A 87 -5.57 7.98 -10.18
N PHE A 88 -4.26 8.23 -10.18
CA PHE A 88 -3.63 9.28 -9.38
C PHE A 88 -4.01 10.68 -9.88
N LEU A 89 -4.04 10.91 -11.20
CA LEU A 89 -4.55 12.15 -11.80
C LEU A 89 -6.05 12.36 -11.52
N LEU A 90 -6.86 11.31 -11.65
CA LEU A 90 -8.27 11.34 -11.34
C LEU A 90 -8.50 11.56 -9.84
N TYR A 91 -7.68 10.96 -8.98
CA TYR A 91 -7.72 11.19 -7.54
C TYR A 91 -7.38 12.64 -7.20
N ILE A 92 -6.30 13.19 -7.78
CA ILE A 92 -5.99 14.63 -7.66
C ILE A 92 -7.18 15.44 -8.14
N LEU A 93 -7.76 15.17 -9.31
CA LEU A 93 -8.92 15.90 -9.81
C LEU A 93 -10.16 15.75 -8.91
N VAL A 94 -10.42 14.58 -8.36
CA VAL A 94 -11.56 14.32 -7.46
C VAL A 94 -11.37 15.02 -6.11
N VAL A 95 -10.16 14.96 -5.54
CA VAL A 95 -9.81 15.68 -4.31
C VAL A 95 -9.83 17.18 -4.54
N TYR A 96 -9.21 17.68 -5.60
CA TYR A 96 -9.24 19.09 -5.96
C TYR A 96 -10.67 19.57 -6.22
N LYS A 97 -11.50 18.80 -6.92
CA LYS A 97 -12.91 19.16 -7.16
C LYS A 97 -13.74 19.12 -5.88
N ARG A 98 -13.40 18.24 -4.92
CA ARG A 98 -14.04 18.17 -3.61
C ARG A 98 -13.57 19.28 -2.64
N PHE A 99 -12.34 19.78 -2.80
CA PHE A 99 -11.80 20.90 -2.01
C PHE A 99 -12.09 22.29 -2.61
N MET A 100 -12.24 22.40 -3.93
CA MET A 100 -12.46 23.68 -4.63
C MET A 100 -13.95 24.00 -4.88
N MET A 101 -14.89 23.19 -4.37
CA MET A 101 -16.27 23.64 -4.18
C MET A 101 -16.41 24.33 -2.82
N LEU A 102 -15.69 25.43 -2.62
CA LEU A 102 -16.15 26.47 -1.70
C LEU A 102 -17.28 27.22 -2.42
N PRO A 103 -18.43 27.48 -1.77
CA PRO A 103 -19.51 28.21 -2.40
C PRO A 103 -18.98 29.58 -2.81
N GLN A 104 -19.00 29.86 -4.11
CA GLN A 104 -18.83 31.22 -4.61
C GLN A 104 -19.93 32.03 -3.92
N ARG A 105 -19.52 32.89 -2.98
CA ARG A 105 -20.42 33.83 -2.31
C ARG A 105 -20.96 34.72 -3.42
N THR A 106 -22.19 34.43 -3.86
CA THR A 106 -22.92 35.26 -4.80
C THR A 106 -23.03 36.63 -4.18
N SER A 107 -22.38 37.61 -4.79
CA SER A 107 -22.52 39.01 -4.45
C SER A 107 -23.74 39.60 -5.13
#